data_AF-A0A4P8GX42-F1
#
_entry.id   AF-A0A4P8GX42-F1
#
_cell.length_a   1.000
_cell.length_b   1.000
_cell.length_c   1.000
_cell.angle_alpha   90.00
_cell.angle_beta   90.00
_cell.angle_gamma   90.00
#
_symmetry.space_group_name_H-M   'P 1'
#
loop_
_entity.id
_entity.type
_entity.pdbx_description
1 polymer ?
#
loop_
_entity_poly.entity_id
_entity_poly.type
_entity_poly.pdbx_seq_one_letter_code
_entity_poly.pdbx_strand_id
1 'polypeptide(L)' 'MEQQLNVAVLFAQYRAVHGRHRGILVTRHGYSDFTVALSPDVPYGSTREQYAEERIDSKQDEQKTV' A
#
# COMPACT_ATOMS: atom_id res chain seq x y z
N MET A 1 14.14 9.80 9.40
CA MET A 1 13.36 8.71 10.03
C MET A 1 12.59 7.91 9.00
N GLU A 2 11.67 8.52 8.24
CA GLU A 2 10.95 7.84 7.14
C GLU A 2 11.90 7.16 6.14
N GLN A 3 13.04 7.79 5.85
CA GLN A 3 14.09 7.20 5.00
C GLN A 3 14.65 5.89 5.57
N GLN A 4 14.87 5.78 6.88
CA GLN A 4 15.40 4.56 7.51
C GLN A 4 14.37 3.44 7.47
N LEU A 5 13.10 3.76 7.73
CA LEU A 5 12.00 2.81 7.59
C LEU A 5 11.88 2.31 6.15
N ASN A 6 11.94 3.23 5.17
CA ASN A 6 11.90 2.87 3.75
C ASN A 6 13.06 1.94 3.37
N VAL A 7 14.28 2.22 3.83
CA VAL A 7 15.44 1.34 3.57
C VAL A 7 15.24 -0.05 4.18
N ALA A 8 14.75 -0.12 5.44
CA ALA A 8 14.47 -1.40 6.09
C ALA A 8 13.38 -2.19 5.36
N VAL A 9 12.32 -1.52 4.89
CA VAL A 9 11.25 -2.12 4.10
C VAL A 9 11.76 -2.62 2.75
N LEU A 10 12.59 -1.84 2.04
CA LEU A 10 13.20 -2.27 0.77
C LEU A 10 14.07 -3.52 0.95
N PHE A 11 14.84 -3.59 2.02
CA PHE A 11 15.62 -4.78 2.34
C PHE A 11 14.74 -6.00 2.64
N ALA A 12 13.65 -5.81 3.39
CA ALA A 12 12.68 -6.87 3.65
C ALA A 12 11.98 -7.32 2.35
N GLN A 13 11.64 -6.41 1.44
CA GLN A 13 11.08 -6.74 0.12
C GLN A 13 12.05 -7.59 -0.70
N TYR A 14 13.31 -7.18 -0.79
CA TYR A 14 14.34 -7.96 -1.47
C TYR A 14 14.39 -9.40 -0.94
N ARG A 15 14.39 -9.58 0.40
CA ARG A 15 14.39 -10.91 1.01
C ARG A 15 13.09 -11.69 0.77
N ALA A 16 11.93 -11.02 0.80
CA ALA A 16 10.63 -11.63 0.57
C ALA A 16 10.53 -12.23 -0.85
N VAL A 17 11.07 -11.55 -1.86
CA VAL A 17 11.08 -12.02 -3.26
C VAL A 17 11.83 -13.35 -3.43
N HIS A 18 12.90 -13.58 -2.67
CA HIS A 18 13.68 -14.82 -2.76
C HIS A 18 12.97 -16.00 -2.09
N GLY A 19 12.13 -15.75 -1.07
CA GLY A 19 11.32 -16.78 -0.42
C GLY A 19 9.98 -17.02 -1.15
N ARG A 20 9.27 -15.97 -1.54
CA ARG A 20 7.91 -15.97 -2.12
C ARG A 20 6.80 -16.56 -1.24
N HIS A 21 7.04 -16.73 0.07
CA HIS A 21 6.08 -17.35 1.00
C HIS A 21 5.85 -16.56 2.29
N ARG A 22 6.44 -15.36 2.45
CA ARG A 22 6.27 -14.51 3.65
C ARG A 22 6.10 -13.05 3.25
N GLY A 23 5.16 -12.37 3.89
CA GLY A 23 4.95 -10.94 3.77
C GLY A 23 5.81 -10.14 4.75
N ILE A 24 5.73 -8.81 4.65
CA ILE A 24 6.47 -7.88 5.51
C ILE A 24 5.54 -7.39 6.61
N LEU A 25 5.92 -7.61 7.86
CA LEU A 25 5.25 -7.06 9.03
C LEU A 25 6.06 -5.87 9.56
N VAL A 26 5.40 -4.72 9.65
CA VAL A 26 5.94 -3.51 10.29
C VAL A 26 5.18 -3.27 11.58
N THR A 27 5.89 -3.23 12.70
CA THR A 27 5.31 -2.92 14.01
C THR A 27 5.88 -1.60 14.50
N ARG A 28 5.01 -0.65 14.87
CA ARG A 28 5.41 0.64 15.43
C ARG A 28 5.33 0.59 16.95
N HIS A 29 6.44 0.86 17.63
CA HIS A 29 6.53 0.89 19.10
C HIS A 29 6.47 2.30 19.67
N GLY A 30 6.82 3.30 18.86
CA GLY A 30 6.84 4.70 19.25
C GLY A 30 6.87 5.64 18.05
N TYR A 31 7.05 6.94 18.29
CA TYR A 31 7.01 7.90 17.19
C TYR A 31 8.01 7.55 16.08
N SER A 32 9.24 7.22 16.48
CA SER A 32 10.38 6.93 15.61
C SER A 32 10.92 5.51 15.71
N ASP A 33 10.17 4.61 16.32
CA ASP A 33 10.63 3.25 16.62
C ASP A 33 9.74 2.21 15.94
N PHE A 34 10.37 1.38 15.11
CA PHE A 34 9.71 0.37 14.30
C PHE A 34 10.54 -0.91 14.23
N THR A 35 9.84 -2.05 14.21
CA THR A 35 10.39 -3.34 13.79
C THR A 35 9.89 -3.66 12.38
N VAL A 36 10.78 -4.12 11.51
CA VAL A 36 10.46 -4.60 10.15
C VAL A 36 10.97 -6.03 10.02
N ALA A 37 10.07 -6.98 9.77
CA ALA A 37 10.41 -8.41 9.70
C ALA A 37 9.59 -9.14 8.63
N LEU A 38 10.10 -10.29 8.18
CA LEU A 38 9.32 -11.24 7.38
C LEU A 38 8.48 -12.11 8.30
N SER A 39 7.17 -12.18 8.06
CA SER A 39 6.25 -12.99 8.85
C SER A 39 5.52 -14.02 7.98
N PRO A 40 5.40 -15.29 8.43
CA PRO A 40 4.55 -16.28 7.78
C PRO A 40 3.06 -15.99 7.94
N ASP A 41 2.68 -15.19 8.95
CA ASP A 41 1.28 -14.82 9.23
C ASP A 41 0.78 -13.72 8.29
N VAL A 42 1.70 -13.08 7.55
CA VAL A 42 1.38 -12.10 6.51
C VAL A 42 1.61 -12.76 5.16
N PRO A 43 0.59 -12.87 4.29
CA PRO A 43 0.78 -13.42 2.95
C PRO A 43 1.69 -12.53 2.11
N TYR A 44 2.49 -13.16 1.25
CA TYR A 44 3.27 -12.44 0.24
C TYR A 44 2.36 -12.02 -0.92
N GLY A 45 2.43 -10.76 -1.36
CA GLY A 45 1.68 -10.24 -2.49
C GLY A 45 1.63 -8.71 -2.53
N SER A 46 0.89 -8.17 -3.49
CA SER A 46 0.64 -6.72 -3.63
C SER A 46 -0.85 -6.43 -3.59
N THR A 47 -1.26 -5.47 -2.77
CA THR A 47 -2.63 -4.92 -2.81
C THR A 47 -2.70 -3.86 -3.90
N ARG A 48 -3.65 -4.02 -4.84
CA ARG A 48 -3.95 -3.02 -5.86
C ARG A 48 -5.32 -2.42 -5.57
N GLU A 49 -5.36 -1.12 -5.30
CA GLU A 49 -6.62 -0.40 -5.18
C GLU A 49 -7.32 -0.38 -6.54
N GLN A 50 -8.62 -0.73 -6.54
CA GLN A 50 -9.47 -0.59 -7.69
C GLN A 50 -10.39 0.61 -7.45
N TYR A 51 -10.18 1.67 -8.22
CA TYR A 51 -11.11 2.79 -8.26
C TYR A 51 -12.18 2.42 -9.28
N ALA A 52 -13.40 2.15 -8.80
CA ALA A 52 -14.54 2.06 -9.71
C ALA A 52 -14.74 3.45 -10.31
N GLU A 53 -14.58 3.57 -11.63
CA GLU A 53 -14.98 4.78 -12.34
C GLU A 53 -16.49 4.95 -12.15
N GLU A 54 -16.89 5.83 -11.23
CA GLU A 54 -18.25 6.34 -11.21
C GLU A 54 -18.48 6.98 -12.57
N ARG A 55 -19.29 6.30 -13.40
CA ARG A 55 -19.79 6.87 -14.64
C ARG A 55 -20.54 8.14 -14.29
N ILE A 56 -19.89 9.27 -14.52
CA ILE A 56 -20.54 10.57 -14.48
C ILE A 56 -21.39 10.63 -15.76
N ASP A 57 -22.60 10.08 -15.70
CA ASP A 57 -23.55 10.20 -16.79
C ASP A 57 -23.91 11.68 -16.94
N SER A 58 -23.40 12.27 -18.02
CA SER A 58 -23.62 13.64 -18.45
C SER A 58 -25.13 13.94 -18.58
N LYS A 59 -25.74 14.49 -17.53
CA LYS A 59 -26.98 15.27 -17.69
C LYS A 59 -26.60 16.68 -18.11
N GLN A 60 -26.45 16.85 -19.41
CA GLN A 60 -26.35 18.16 -20.04
C GLN A 60 -27.69 18.45 -20.70
N ASP A 61 -28.69 18.75 -19.89
CA ASP A 61 -29.94 19.34 -20.37
C ASP A 61 -30.41 20.44 -19.40
N GLU A 62 -30.78 21.55 -20.02
CA GLU A 62 -31.47 22.72 -19.48
C GLU A 62 -30.75 23.59 -18.44
N GLN A 63 -30.14 24.66 -18.95
CA GLN A 63 -30.54 26.04 -18.61
C GLN A 63 -29.78 27.06 -19.49
N LYS A 64 -30.50 27.82 -20.31
CA LYS A 64 -30.57 29.30 -20.20
C LYS A 64 -31.43 29.91 -21.31
N THR A 65 -32.65 30.25 -20.90
CA THR A 65 -33.46 31.41 -21.29
C THR A 65 -32.68 32.59 -21.89
N VAL A 66 -33.10 33.08 -23.08
CA VAL A 66 -33.61 34.45 -23.33
C VAL A 66 -34.56 34.40 -24.52
#